data_AF-A0A511RM29-F1
#
_entry.id   AF-A0A511RM29-F1
#
_cell.length_a   1.000
_cell.length_b   1.000
_cell.length_c   1.000
_cell.angle_alpha   90.00
_cell.angle_beta   90.00
_cell.angle_gamma   90.00
#
_symmetry.space_group_name_H-M   'P 1'
#
loop_
_entity.id
_entity.type
_entity.pdbx_description
1 polymer ?
#
loop_
_entity_poly.entity_id
_entity_poly.type
_entity_poly.pdbx_seq_one_letter_code
_entity_poly.pdbx_strand_id
1 'polypeptide(L)'
;MEIALGSTNAVKLLALRWALERLGLDVEPRPLEVPSGVAAQPLSEAETAAGALARARAARERAGAALGVGIEGGVDLEGGWVVNVAAVDDGERYALGRSPGVQLPAGWLAALRAGETLGELIEARYGPEARALGAMGVFTGGALTRQEASAQAALAALGRYFVLVAEGGAE
;
A
#
# COMPACT_ATOMS: atom_id res chain seq x y z
N MET A 1 7.03 15.46 -15.07
CA MET A 1 5.97 14.44 -15.01
C MET A 1 5.25 14.63 -13.69
N GLU A 2 3.94 14.88 -13.68
CA GLU A 2 3.17 15.02 -12.43
C GLU A 2 2.74 13.63 -11.92
N ILE A 3 2.92 13.39 -10.62
CA ILE A 3 2.51 12.15 -9.94
C ILE A 3 1.52 12.50 -8.84
N ALA A 4 0.33 11.91 -8.86
CA ALA A 4 -0.68 12.08 -7.83
C ALA A 4 -0.74 10.86 -6.90
N LEU A 5 -0.75 11.08 -5.59
CA LEU A 5 -0.92 10.03 -4.58
C LEU A 5 -2.36 10.01 -4.09
N GLY A 6 -3.04 8.86 -4.17
CA GLY A 6 -4.40 8.64 -3.67
C GLY A 6 -4.52 8.50 -2.15
N SER A 7 -3.76 9.31 -1.41
CA SER A 7 -3.88 9.46 0.04
C SER A 7 -3.23 10.76 0.53
N THR A 8 -3.80 11.34 1.59
CA THR A 8 -3.19 12.44 2.38
C THR A 8 -2.44 11.93 3.62
N ASN A 9 -2.34 10.61 3.81
CA ASN A 9 -1.64 10.03 4.94
C ASN A 9 -0.13 10.27 4.82
N ALA A 10 0.48 10.89 5.84
CA ALA A 10 1.90 11.24 5.86
C ALA A 10 2.82 10.02 5.66
N VAL A 11 2.47 8.85 6.20
CA VAL A 11 3.24 7.61 6.03
C VAL A 11 3.26 7.17 4.57
N LYS A 12 2.12 7.24 3.87
CA LYS A 12 2.01 6.88 2.45
C LYS A 12 2.74 7.90 1.56
N LEU A 13 2.70 9.19 1.92
CA LEU A 13 3.44 10.24 1.20
C LEU A 13 4.96 10.05 1.35
N LEU A 14 5.45 9.85 2.57
CA LEU A 14 6.86 9.60 2.83
C LEU A 14 7.35 8.31 2.15
N ALA A 15 6.51 7.27 2.14
CA ALA A 15 6.80 6.02 1.43
C ALA A 15 6.98 6.21 -0.08
N LEU A 16 6.09 7.00 -0.72
CA LEU A 16 6.21 7.27 -2.15
C LEU A 16 7.43 8.15 -2.45
N ARG A 17 7.68 9.20 -1.66
CA ARG A 17 8.89 10.04 -1.81
C ARG A 17 10.16 9.20 -1.75
N TRP A 18 10.26 8.30 -0.77
CA TRP A 18 11.38 7.38 -0.64
C TRP A 18 11.56 6.50 -1.88
N ALA A 19 10.47 5.95 -2.42
CA ALA A 19 10.52 5.10 -3.61
C ALA A 19 11.00 5.87 -4.85
N LEU A 20 10.51 7.10 -5.03
CA LEU A 20 10.91 7.97 -6.14
C LEU A 20 12.39 8.36 -6.05
N GLU A 21 12.85 8.77 -4.86
CA GLU A 21 14.27 9.07 -4.61
C GLU A 21 15.16 7.87 -4.93
N ARG A 22 14.76 6.65 -4.52
CA ARG A 22 15.54 5.44 -4.75
C ARG A 22 15.68 5.08 -6.23
N LEU A 23 14.72 5.50 -7.05
CA LEU A 23 14.72 5.38 -8.50
C LEU A 23 15.41 6.56 -9.20
N GLY A 24 15.92 7.54 -8.45
CA GLY A 24 16.56 8.74 -9.01
C GLY A 24 15.58 9.73 -9.63
N LEU A 25 14.31 9.71 -9.22
CA LEU A 25 13.27 10.60 -9.72
C LEU A 25 13.04 11.77 -8.76
N ASP A 26 13.44 12.96 -9.18
CA ASP A 26 13.20 14.20 -8.44
C ASP A 26 11.80 14.75 -8.79
N VAL A 27 10.77 14.16 -8.16
CA VAL A 27 9.36 14.54 -8.35
C VAL A 27 8.66 14.56 -6.99
N GLU A 28 8.06 15.69 -6.64
CA GLU A 28 7.21 15.80 -5.45
C GLU A 28 5.79 15.29 -5.76
N PRO A 29 5.30 14.23 -5.09
CA PRO A 29 3.96 13.74 -5.32
C PRO A 29 2.90 14.71 -4.81
N ARG A 30 1.79 14.84 -5.55
CA ARG A 30 0.61 15.58 -5.11
C ARG A 30 -0.35 14.68 -4.33
N PRO A 31 -0.46 14.80 -3.00
CA PRO A 31 -1.40 13.98 -2.22
C PRO A 31 -2.85 14.44 -2.44
N LEU A 32 -3.74 13.47 -2.64
CA LEU A 32 -5.18 13.69 -2.79
C LEU A 32 -5.96 12.71 -1.92
N GLU A 33 -6.95 13.21 -1.21
CA GLU A 33 -7.88 12.38 -0.45
C GLU A 33 -8.91 11.76 -1.38
N VAL A 34 -8.79 10.47 -1.65
CA VAL A 34 -9.72 9.68 -2.48
C VAL A 34 -10.20 8.45 -1.70
N PRO A 35 -11.41 7.93 -1.97
CA PRO A 35 -11.87 6.68 -1.37
C PRO A 35 -11.05 5.48 -1.92
N SER A 36 -10.89 4.42 -1.12
CA SER A 36 -10.29 3.16 -1.59
C SER A 36 -11.26 2.29 -2.39
N GLY A 37 -12.58 2.47 -2.20
CA GLY A 37 -13.59 1.63 -2.85
C GLY A 37 -13.67 0.19 -2.32
N VAL A 38 -12.89 -0.15 -1.29
CA VAL A 38 -12.87 -1.46 -0.62
C VAL A 38 -13.08 -1.32 0.89
N ALA A 39 -13.23 -2.44 1.61
CA ALA A 39 -13.40 -2.44 3.05
C ALA A 39 -12.24 -1.73 3.78
N ALA A 40 -12.53 -1.21 4.99
CA ALA A 40 -11.51 -0.55 5.82
C ALA A 40 -10.35 -1.49 6.21
N GLN A 41 -10.62 -2.80 6.28
CA GLN A 41 -9.64 -3.87 6.46
C GLN A 41 -9.81 -4.85 5.30
N PRO A 42 -9.07 -4.69 4.19
CA PRO A 42 -9.04 -5.69 3.13
C PRO A 42 -8.58 -7.04 3.68
N LEU A 43 -9.28 -8.11 3.31
CA LEU A 43 -9.09 -9.47 3.83
C LEU A 43 -8.53 -10.47 2.80
N SER A 44 -8.14 -9.97 1.62
CA SER A 44 -7.38 -10.70 0.61
C SER A 44 -6.33 -9.80 -0.06
N GLU A 45 -5.27 -10.39 -0.62
CA GLU A 45 -4.30 -9.65 -1.43
C GLU A 45 -4.97 -9.02 -2.65
N ALA A 46 -5.92 -9.73 -3.28
CA ALA A 46 -6.69 -9.24 -4.42
C ALA A 46 -7.54 -8.00 -4.10
N GLU A 47 -8.25 -8.00 -2.97
CA GLU A 47 -9.01 -6.83 -2.51
C GLU A 47 -8.08 -5.67 -2.16
N THR A 48 -6.94 -5.96 -1.51
CA THR A 48 -5.93 -4.94 -1.19
C THR A 48 -5.38 -4.28 -2.47
N ALA A 49 -5.08 -5.08 -3.49
CA ALA A 49 -4.63 -4.60 -4.80
C ALA A 49 -5.71 -3.78 -5.51
N ALA A 50 -6.97 -4.23 -5.47
CA ALA A 50 -8.10 -3.48 -6.04
C ALA A 50 -8.25 -2.10 -5.38
N GLY A 51 -8.12 -2.02 -4.04
CA GLY A 51 -8.15 -0.77 -3.30
C GLY A 51 -7.00 0.17 -3.67
N ALA A 52 -5.77 -0.36 -3.81
CA ALA A 52 -4.63 0.41 -4.28
C ALA A 52 -4.84 0.96 -5.69
N LEU A 53 -5.33 0.14 -6.63
CA LEU A 53 -5.58 0.55 -8.01
C LEU A 53 -6.70 1.59 -8.11
N ALA A 54 -7.79 1.43 -7.35
CA ALA A 54 -8.87 2.41 -7.30
C ALA A 54 -8.37 3.79 -6.82
N ARG A 55 -7.52 3.80 -5.79
CA ARG A 55 -6.87 5.04 -5.31
C ARG A 55 -5.97 5.67 -6.37
N ALA A 56 -5.17 4.86 -7.07
CA ALA A 56 -4.27 5.34 -8.11
C ALA A 56 -5.05 6.05 -9.23
N ARG A 57 -6.06 5.37 -9.78
CA ARG A 57 -6.93 5.90 -10.85
C ARG A 57 -7.63 7.18 -10.43
N ALA A 58 -8.29 7.17 -9.27
CA ALA A 58 -9.02 8.34 -8.77
C ALA A 58 -8.08 9.55 -8.54
N ALA A 59 -6.86 9.32 -8.07
CA ALA A 59 -5.88 10.38 -7.88
C ALA A 59 -5.40 10.96 -9.21
N ARG A 60 -5.08 10.10 -10.19
CA ARG A 60 -4.67 10.50 -11.55
C ARG A 60 -5.73 11.38 -12.19
N GLU A 61 -6.96 10.88 -12.25
CA GLU A 61 -8.09 11.55 -12.89
C GLU A 61 -8.40 12.89 -12.25
N ARG A 62 -8.41 12.97 -10.90
CA ARG A 62 -8.70 14.22 -10.19
C ARG A 62 -7.59 15.25 -10.30
N ALA A 63 -6.33 14.82 -10.40
CA ALA A 63 -5.20 15.72 -10.57
C ALA A 63 -5.01 16.16 -12.03
N GLY A 64 -5.50 15.37 -12.99
CA GLY A 64 -5.02 15.46 -14.38
C GLY A 64 -3.53 15.08 -14.49
N ALA A 65 -3.04 14.25 -13.57
CA ALA A 65 -1.63 13.89 -13.49
C ALA A 65 -1.26 12.84 -14.54
N ALA A 66 0.03 12.78 -14.88
CA ALA A 66 0.54 11.75 -15.80
C ALA A 66 0.46 10.35 -15.17
N LEU A 67 0.75 10.25 -13.87
CA LEU A 67 0.64 9.00 -13.10
C LEU A 67 -0.21 9.19 -11.86
N GLY A 68 -1.00 8.19 -11.53
CA GLY A 68 -1.60 7.98 -10.22
C GLY A 68 -0.89 6.88 -9.45
N VAL A 69 -0.72 7.07 -8.15
CA VAL A 69 -0.20 6.07 -7.23
C VAL A 69 -1.18 5.84 -6.10
N GLY A 70 -1.49 4.58 -5.82
CA GLY A 70 -2.26 4.17 -4.66
C GLY A 70 -1.49 3.17 -3.83
N ILE A 71 -1.61 3.24 -2.52
CA ILE A 71 -1.00 2.30 -1.58
C ILE A 71 -2.09 1.86 -0.60
N GLU A 72 -2.26 0.56 -0.40
CA GLU A 72 -3.22 0.00 0.54
C GLU A 72 -2.58 -1.11 1.38
N GLY A 73 -2.96 -1.17 2.66
CA GLY A 73 -2.57 -2.25 3.56
C GLY A 73 -3.76 -3.16 3.81
N GLY A 74 -3.51 -4.46 3.93
CA GLY A 74 -4.53 -5.48 4.16
C GLY A 74 -3.95 -6.71 4.84
N VAL A 75 -4.80 -7.71 4.99
CA VAL A 75 -4.40 -9.06 5.43
C VAL A 75 -4.89 -10.03 4.38
N ASP A 76 -3.99 -10.84 3.83
CA ASP A 76 -4.39 -12.04 3.11
C ASP A 76 -4.80 -13.11 4.13
N LEU A 77 -6.12 -13.27 4.37
CA LEU A 77 -6.63 -14.22 5.38
C LEU A 77 -6.40 -15.68 5.01
N GLU A 78 -6.22 -15.99 3.72
CA GLU A 78 -6.01 -17.36 3.26
C GLU A 78 -4.57 -17.80 3.56
N GLY A 79 -3.59 -17.01 3.12
CA GLY A 79 -2.18 -17.26 3.44
C GLY A 79 -1.77 -16.86 4.87
N GLY A 80 -2.58 -16.02 5.51
CA GLY A 80 -2.36 -15.50 6.85
C GLY A 80 -1.29 -14.41 6.92
N TRP A 81 -1.15 -13.59 5.87
CA TRP A 81 -0.09 -12.58 5.76
C TRP A 81 -0.62 -11.17 5.87
N VAL A 82 0.06 -10.32 6.65
CA VAL A 82 -0.08 -8.86 6.51
C VAL A 82 0.59 -8.44 5.22
N VAL A 83 -0.10 -7.68 4.38
CA VAL A 83 0.39 -7.25 3.07
C VAL A 83 0.17 -5.75 2.87
N ASN A 84 1.12 -5.08 2.23
CA ASN A 84 0.87 -3.78 1.60
C ASN A 84 1.02 -3.94 0.10
N VAL A 85 0.07 -3.40 -0.65
CA VAL A 85 0.09 -3.36 -2.12
C VAL A 85 0.08 -1.91 -2.58
N ALA A 86 0.90 -1.61 -3.58
CA ALA A 86 0.87 -0.35 -4.29
C ALA A 86 0.50 -0.58 -5.77
N ALA A 87 -0.15 0.41 -6.35
CA ALA A 87 -0.50 0.46 -7.77
C ALA A 87 0.02 1.77 -8.38
N VAL A 88 0.53 1.68 -9.60
CA VAL A 88 0.86 2.83 -10.46
C VAL A 88 -0.03 2.74 -11.70
N ASP A 89 -0.73 3.81 -12.05
CA ASP A 89 -1.67 3.89 -13.17
C ASP A 89 -1.32 5.09 -14.05
N ASP A 90 -1.21 4.90 -15.37
CA ASP A 90 -1.01 6.00 -16.35
C ASP A 90 -2.29 6.33 -17.13
N GLY A 91 -3.33 5.50 -16.99
CA GLY A 91 -4.62 5.59 -17.68
C GLY A 91 -4.80 4.62 -18.82
N GLU A 92 -3.73 4.02 -19.29
CA GLU A 92 -3.74 2.97 -20.32
C GLU A 92 -3.26 1.64 -19.73
N ARG A 93 -2.27 1.70 -18.85
CA ARG A 93 -1.62 0.58 -18.18
C ARG A 93 -1.57 0.83 -16.68
N TYR A 94 -1.36 -0.26 -15.95
CA TYR A 94 -1.02 -0.19 -14.55
C TYR A 94 0.02 -1.25 -14.17
N ALA A 95 0.70 -0.99 -13.06
CA ALA A 95 1.59 -1.97 -12.44
C ALA A 95 1.25 -2.11 -10.96
N LEU A 96 1.42 -3.32 -10.44
CA LEU A 96 1.28 -3.61 -9.03
C LEU A 96 2.64 -3.95 -8.42
N GLY A 97 2.80 -3.62 -7.15
CA GLY A 97 3.94 -4.02 -6.33
C GLY A 97 3.46 -4.31 -4.92
N ARG A 98 4.12 -5.26 -4.25
CA ARG A 98 3.80 -5.61 -2.86
C ARG A 98 5.01 -5.51 -1.96
N SER A 99 4.77 -5.24 -0.70
CA SER A 99 5.80 -5.30 0.35
C SER A 99 6.12 -6.76 0.70
N PRO A 100 7.23 -7.01 1.43
CA PRO A 100 7.32 -8.19 2.26
C PRO A 100 6.12 -8.29 3.21
N GLY A 101 5.72 -9.52 3.52
CA GLY A 101 4.63 -9.78 4.45
C GLY A 101 5.13 -10.28 5.79
N VAL A 102 4.24 -10.23 6.78
CA VAL A 102 4.45 -10.91 8.08
C VAL A 102 3.31 -11.88 8.32
N GLN A 103 3.62 -13.14 8.62
CA GLN A 103 2.61 -14.16 8.87
C GLN A 103 2.02 -13.98 10.27
N LEU A 104 0.70 -14.00 10.36
CA LEU A 104 -0.05 -13.85 11.60
C LEU A 104 -0.23 -15.21 12.30
N PRO A 105 -0.18 -15.25 13.64
CA PRO A 105 -0.52 -16.45 14.39
C PRO A 105 -1.99 -16.84 14.20
N ALA A 106 -2.30 -18.14 14.32
CA ALA A 106 -3.65 -18.67 14.10
C ALA A 106 -4.75 -17.96 14.90
N GLY A 107 -4.48 -17.57 16.16
CA GLY A 107 -5.44 -16.84 17.00
C GLY A 107 -5.82 -15.47 16.43
N TRP A 108 -4.89 -14.77 15.78
CA TRP A 108 -5.16 -13.49 15.12
C TRP A 108 -6.03 -13.69 13.90
N LEU A 109 -5.74 -14.72 13.09
CA LEU A 109 -6.55 -15.06 11.92
C LEU A 109 -7.98 -15.46 12.30
N ALA A 110 -8.15 -16.16 13.43
CA ALA A 110 -9.48 -16.50 13.95
C ALA A 110 -10.28 -15.25 14.35
N ALA A 111 -9.65 -14.30 15.03
CA ALA A 111 -10.28 -13.04 15.42
C ALA A 111 -10.65 -12.17 14.20
N LEU A 112 -9.77 -12.06 13.21
CA LEU A 112 -10.07 -11.34 11.96
C LEU A 112 -11.27 -11.98 11.21
N ARG A 113 -11.37 -13.32 11.21
CA ARG A 113 -12.54 -14.02 10.64
C ARG A 113 -13.82 -13.79 11.42
N ALA A 114 -13.72 -13.43 12.71
CA ALA A 114 -14.86 -13.05 13.53
C ALA A 114 -15.29 -11.59 13.36
N GLY A 115 -14.58 -10.81 12.52
CA GLY A 115 -14.91 -9.43 12.19
C GLY A 115 -14.13 -8.37 12.96
N GLU A 116 -13.16 -8.77 13.80
CA GLU A 116 -12.24 -7.83 14.44
C GLU A 116 -11.26 -7.24 13.41
N THR A 117 -10.76 -6.03 13.65
CA THR A 117 -9.70 -5.45 12.80
C THR A 117 -8.31 -5.69 13.39
N LEU A 118 -7.30 -5.70 12.52
CA LEU A 118 -5.92 -5.89 12.97
C LEU A 118 -5.45 -4.78 13.91
N GLY A 119 -5.93 -3.54 13.67
CA GLY A 119 -5.62 -2.39 14.52
C GLY A 119 -6.20 -2.51 15.92
N GLU A 120 -7.44 -2.96 16.05
CA GLU A 120 -8.09 -3.20 17.35
C GLU A 120 -7.40 -4.32 18.13
N LEU A 121 -7.04 -5.42 17.44
CA LEU A 121 -6.31 -6.53 18.06
C LEU A 121 -4.94 -6.11 18.61
N ILE A 122 -4.21 -5.27 17.87
CA ILE A 122 -2.94 -4.72 18.33
C ILE A 122 -3.14 -3.84 19.56
N GLU A 123 -4.10 -2.91 19.48
CA GLU A 123 -4.36 -1.95 20.55
C GLU A 123 -4.81 -2.65 21.84
N ALA A 124 -5.73 -3.62 21.73
CA ALA A 124 -6.22 -4.39 22.86
C ALA A 124 -5.11 -5.19 23.56
N ARG A 125 -4.09 -5.64 22.83
CA ARG A 125 -3.02 -6.50 23.35
C ARG A 125 -1.77 -5.74 23.80
N TYR A 126 -1.46 -4.61 23.16
CA TYR A 126 -0.18 -3.91 23.31
C TYR A 126 -0.32 -2.40 23.53
N GLY A 127 -1.54 -1.85 23.52
CA GLY A 127 -1.82 -0.43 23.73
C GLY A 127 -1.82 0.42 22.45
N PRO A 128 -2.26 1.69 22.56
CA PRO A 128 -2.45 2.59 21.41
C PRO A 128 -1.14 2.96 20.70
N GLU A 129 -0.01 2.97 21.41
CA GLU A 129 1.31 3.23 20.82
C GLU A 129 1.70 2.12 19.82
N ALA A 130 1.37 0.87 20.14
CA ALA A 130 1.62 -0.27 19.25
C ALA A 130 0.76 -0.21 17.98
N ARG A 131 -0.45 0.37 18.06
CA ARG A 131 -1.30 0.59 16.88
C ARG A 131 -0.66 1.53 15.87
N ALA A 132 0.07 2.56 16.34
CA ALA A 132 0.82 3.46 15.47
C ALA A 132 1.97 2.74 14.75
N LEU A 133 2.65 1.82 15.44
CA LEU A 133 3.69 0.96 14.87
C LEU A 133 3.13 0.02 13.79
N GLY A 134 1.90 -0.44 13.98
CA GLY A 134 1.19 -1.33 13.06
C GLY A 134 1.70 -2.77 13.15
N ALA A 135 0.98 -3.69 12.49
CA ALA A 135 1.24 -5.13 12.63
C ALA A 135 2.67 -5.52 12.26
N MET A 136 3.18 -5.04 11.12
CA MET A 136 4.55 -5.37 10.69
C MET A 136 5.58 -4.96 11.75
N GLY A 137 5.47 -3.77 12.32
CA GLY A 137 6.41 -3.34 13.35
C GLY A 137 6.22 -4.10 14.67
N VAL A 138 4.98 -4.41 15.07
CA VAL A 138 4.72 -5.23 16.28
C VAL A 138 5.35 -6.61 16.17
N PHE A 139 5.14 -7.31 15.05
CA PHE A 139 5.63 -8.68 14.88
C PHE A 139 7.13 -8.77 14.55
N THR A 140 7.76 -7.67 14.14
CA THR A 140 9.20 -7.61 13.84
C THR A 140 10.01 -6.89 14.94
N GLY A 141 9.40 -6.51 16.06
CA GLY A 141 10.08 -5.75 17.11
C GLY A 141 10.56 -4.37 16.65
N GLY A 142 9.85 -3.76 15.69
CA GLY A 142 10.13 -2.45 15.12
C GLY A 142 11.12 -2.47 13.96
N ALA A 143 11.66 -3.63 13.57
CA ALA A 143 12.64 -3.73 12.49
C ALA A 143 12.07 -3.52 11.08
N LEU A 144 10.75 -3.70 10.90
CA LEU A 144 10.03 -3.36 9.68
C LEU A 144 8.84 -2.46 10.02
N THR A 145 8.96 -1.17 9.71
CA THR A 145 7.91 -0.19 9.93
C THR A 145 6.85 -0.21 8.83
N ARG A 146 5.67 0.34 9.14
CA ARG A 146 4.61 0.55 8.15
C ARG A 146 5.04 1.41 6.97
N GLN A 147 5.89 2.42 7.22
CA GLN A 147 6.42 3.29 6.18
C GLN A 147 7.31 2.50 5.21
N GLU A 148 8.28 1.75 5.74
CA GLU A 148 9.23 0.96 4.92
C GLU A 148 8.51 -0.06 4.06
N ALA A 149 7.54 -0.79 4.63
CA ALA A 149 6.75 -1.72 3.86
C ALA A 149 5.97 -1.04 2.73
N SER A 150 5.32 0.10 3.02
CA SER A 150 4.63 0.89 2.00
C SER A 150 5.58 1.39 0.91
N ALA A 151 6.80 1.78 1.30
CA ALA A 151 7.82 2.30 0.40
C ALA A 151 8.34 1.20 -0.54
N GLN A 152 8.55 -0.01 -0.02
CA GLN A 152 8.96 -1.17 -0.82
C GLN A 152 7.88 -1.61 -1.80
N ALA A 153 6.59 -1.58 -1.39
CA ALA A 153 5.48 -1.83 -2.30
C ALA A 153 5.44 -0.80 -3.45
N ALA A 154 5.57 0.49 -3.11
CA ALA A 154 5.61 1.57 -4.11
C ALA A 154 6.81 1.46 -5.05
N LEU A 155 8.00 1.15 -4.51
CA LEU A 155 9.21 0.92 -5.31
C LEU A 155 9.03 -0.24 -6.29
N ALA A 156 8.47 -1.36 -5.84
CA ALA A 156 8.21 -2.52 -6.69
C ALA A 156 7.22 -2.19 -7.83
N ALA A 157 6.15 -1.43 -7.53
CA ALA A 157 5.15 -1.04 -8.52
C ALA A 157 5.74 -0.09 -9.57
N LEU A 158 6.47 0.95 -9.13
CA LEU A 158 7.14 1.91 -10.01
C LEU A 158 8.21 1.24 -10.88
N GLY A 159 9.03 0.36 -10.30
CA GLY A 159 10.05 -0.39 -11.03
C GLY A 159 9.44 -1.25 -12.14
N ARG A 160 8.37 -2.00 -11.84
CA ARG A 160 7.64 -2.78 -12.85
C ARG A 160 7.04 -1.88 -13.93
N TYR A 161 6.43 -0.76 -13.54
CA TYR A 161 5.85 0.20 -14.49
C TYR A 161 6.89 0.73 -15.48
N PHE A 162 8.06 1.15 -15.02
CA PHE A 162 9.10 1.68 -15.93
C PHE A 162 9.64 0.63 -16.90
N VAL A 163 9.72 -0.64 -16.49
CA VAL A 163 10.06 -1.74 -17.39
C VAL A 163 8.97 -1.94 -18.45
N LEU A 164 7.69 -1.98 -18.04
CA LEU A 164 6.56 -2.12 -18.97
C LEU A 164 6.56 -1.03 -20.05
N VAL A 165 6.81 0.22 -19.66
CA VAL A 165 6.91 1.35 -20.58
C VAL A 165 8.11 1.21 -21.52
N ALA A 166 9.27 0.82 -21.01
CA ALA A 166 10.49 0.68 -21.81
C ALA A 166 10.39 -0.45 -22.86
N GLU A 167 9.67 -1.53 -22.54
CA GLU A 167 9.52 -2.68 -23.43
C GLU A 167 8.35 -2.54 -24.43
N GLY A 168 7.57 -1.46 -24.34
CA GLY A 168 6.38 -1.25 -25.21
C GLY A 168 5.30 -2.32 -25.04
N GLY A 169 5.29 -3.03 -23.90
CA GLY A 169 4.48 -4.22 -23.67
C GLY A 169 3.00 -3.96 -23.44
N ALA A 170 2.16 -4.85 -23.99
CA ALA A 170 0.72 -4.95 -23.73
C ALA A 170 0.44 -5.75 -22.43
N GLU A 171 -0.55 -5.24 -21.67
CA GLU A 171 -1.24 -5.75 -20.45
C GLU A 171 -0.49 -6.67 -19.46
#